data_AF-A0A963QA74-F1
#
_entry.id   AF-A0A963QA74-F1
#
_cell.length_a   1.000
_cell.length_b   1.000
_cell.length_c   1.000
_cell.angle_alpha   90.00
_cell.angle_beta   90.00
_cell.angle_gamma   90.00
#
_symmetry.space_group_name_H-M   'P 1'
#
loop_
_entity.id
_entity.type
_entity.pdbx_description
1 polymer ?
#
loop_
_entity_poly.entity_id
_entity_poly.type
_entity_poly.pdbx_seq_one_letter_code
_entity_poly.pdbx_strand_id
1 'polypeptide(L)'
;KCVSPTIFSLTGAGTAHAVAQARITRAEIEGWCANWQPGDAGCVARGLQEHDLQKVYRASADCTAGRITPVDGQTYRLAGTWDNSDIGGGRSRWRDAQGRIVARDNASGGLGISQQWEVLCPQAGKRAGQAKAPAAAGAGTVRAGPPPAVALKADYAVGQVVLARYGSQWIRAKVNAVRQVKGRNGPELAYDVSLDNGKRGLVPARMLRAM
;
A
#
# COMPACT_ATOMS: atom_id res chain seq x y z
N LYS A 1 -7.68 14.85 0.56
CA LYS A 1 -8.19 13.45 0.58
C LYS A 1 -7.28 12.61 -0.32
N CYS A 2 -7.11 11.32 -0.05
CA CYS A 2 -6.18 10.47 -0.83
C CYS A 2 -6.95 9.65 -1.86
N VAL A 3 -7.07 10.16 -3.09
CA VAL A 3 -7.49 9.38 -4.25
C VAL A 3 -6.24 8.69 -4.81
N SER A 4 -6.29 7.36 -4.95
CA SER A 4 -5.16 6.61 -5.50
C SER A 4 -5.05 6.84 -7.00
N PRO A 5 -3.87 7.23 -7.53
CA PRO A 5 -3.67 7.36 -8.96
C PRO A 5 -3.60 5.98 -9.63
N THR A 6 -3.97 5.92 -10.91
CA THR A 6 -3.85 4.71 -11.73
C THR A 6 -2.60 4.79 -12.59
N ILE A 7 -1.82 3.71 -12.58
CA ILE A 7 -0.66 3.53 -13.45
C ILE A 7 -1.15 3.40 -14.89
N PHE A 8 -0.68 4.29 -15.76
CA PHE A 8 -0.96 4.28 -17.20
C PHE A 8 0.26 3.89 -18.04
N SER A 9 1.47 3.92 -17.45
CA SER A 9 2.71 3.47 -18.10
C SER A 9 3.59 2.76 -17.08
N LEU A 10 4.13 1.60 -17.46
CA LEU A 10 5.11 0.84 -16.69
C LEU A 10 6.13 0.28 -17.68
N THR A 11 7.39 0.67 -17.53
CA THR A 11 8.49 0.24 -18.40
C THR A 11 9.65 -0.29 -17.57
N GLY A 12 10.43 -1.21 -18.15
CA GLY A 12 11.63 -1.73 -17.50
C GLY A 12 11.40 -2.45 -16.18
N ALA A 13 10.18 -2.95 -15.91
CA ALA A 13 9.87 -3.60 -14.64
C ALA A 13 10.83 -4.76 -14.35
N GLY A 14 11.42 -4.79 -13.14
CA GLY A 14 12.42 -5.77 -12.73
C GLY A 14 13.85 -5.48 -13.20
N THR A 15 14.11 -4.37 -13.92
CA THR A 15 15.43 -4.02 -14.46
C THR A 15 16.09 -2.86 -13.69
N ALA A 16 17.29 -2.45 -14.11
CA ALA A 16 17.97 -1.27 -13.58
C ALA A 16 17.28 0.07 -13.94
N HIS A 17 16.32 0.03 -14.87
CA HIS A 17 15.64 1.22 -15.40
C HIS A 17 14.12 1.09 -15.32
N ALA A 18 13.61 0.52 -14.21
CA ALA A 18 12.17 0.39 -13.99
C ALA A 18 11.54 1.77 -13.77
N VAL A 19 10.44 2.07 -14.46
CA VAL A 19 9.71 3.34 -14.33
C VAL A 19 8.21 3.08 -14.37
N ALA A 20 7.47 3.67 -13.43
CA ALA A 20 6.02 3.69 -13.41
C ALA A 20 5.54 5.14 -13.45
N GLN A 21 4.53 5.41 -14.28
CA GLN A 21 3.81 6.68 -14.33
C GLN A 21 2.33 6.46 -14.06
N ALA A 22 1.79 7.29 -13.19
CA ALA A 22 0.41 7.23 -12.77
C ALA A 22 -0.22 8.63 -12.77
N ARG A 23 -1.55 8.68 -12.90
CA ARG A 23 -2.32 9.92 -12.79
C ARG A 23 -3.64 9.64 -12.09
N ILE A 24 -4.22 10.66 -11.48
CA ILE A 24 -5.61 10.61 -11.02
C ILE A 24 -6.48 10.95 -12.21
N THR A 25 -7.51 10.15 -12.49
CA THR A 25 -8.53 10.52 -13.48
C THR A 25 -9.87 10.75 -12.78
N ARG A 26 -10.84 11.27 -13.54
CA ARG A 26 -12.22 11.40 -13.09
C ARG A 26 -12.78 10.06 -12.58
N ALA A 27 -12.45 8.94 -13.23
CA ALA A 27 -12.96 7.63 -12.84
C ALA A 27 -12.47 7.20 -11.44
N GLU A 28 -11.23 7.51 -11.07
CA GLU A 28 -10.71 7.24 -9.72
C GLU A 28 -11.38 8.14 -8.67
N ILE A 29 -11.70 9.39 -9.01
CA ILE A 29 -12.45 10.29 -8.13
C ILE A 29 -13.88 9.77 -7.95
N GLU A 30 -14.55 9.39 -9.03
CA GLU A 30 -15.90 8.81 -8.99
C GLU A 30 -15.92 7.52 -8.17
N GLY A 31 -14.96 6.62 -8.40
CA GLY A 31 -14.80 5.39 -7.63
C GLY A 31 -14.53 5.68 -6.15
N TRP A 32 -13.65 6.63 -5.84
CA TRP A 32 -13.41 7.03 -4.46
C TRP A 32 -14.67 7.60 -3.80
N CYS A 33 -15.39 8.49 -4.49
CA CYS A 33 -16.64 9.07 -4.00
C CYS A 33 -17.72 8.00 -3.76
N ALA A 34 -17.91 7.08 -4.69
CA ALA A 34 -18.86 5.97 -4.54
C ALA A 34 -18.52 5.10 -3.31
N ASN A 35 -17.24 4.91 -3.02
CA ASN A 35 -16.78 4.01 -1.96
C ASN A 35 -16.74 4.67 -0.58
N TRP A 36 -16.35 5.94 -0.50
CA TRP A 36 -16.00 6.63 0.74
C TRP A 36 -16.93 7.79 1.09
N GLN A 37 -17.71 8.29 0.14
CA GLN A 37 -18.71 9.35 0.34
C GLN A 37 -20.04 8.98 -0.35
N PRO A 38 -20.62 7.80 -0.08
CA PRO A 38 -21.87 7.40 -0.71
C PRO A 38 -23.00 8.37 -0.32
N GLY A 39 -23.76 8.82 -1.32
CA GLY A 39 -24.87 9.77 -1.16
C GLY A 39 -24.48 11.25 -1.16
N ASP A 40 -23.18 11.57 -1.25
CA ASP A 40 -22.72 12.95 -1.37
C ASP A 40 -22.66 13.39 -2.84
N ALA A 41 -23.74 14.05 -3.31
CA ALA A 41 -23.86 14.54 -4.68
C ALA A 41 -22.75 15.53 -5.09
N GLY A 42 -22.12 16.22 -4.12
CA GLY A 42 -21.04 17.18 -4.38
C GLY A 42 -19.64 16.57 -4.38
N CYS A 43 -19.48 15.28 -4.06
CA CYS A 43 -18.17 14.67 -3.86
C CYS A 43 -17.31 14.73 -5.12
N VAL A 44 -17.86 14.35 -6.28
CA VAL A 44 -17.12 14.29 -7.54
C VAL A 44 -16.69 15.69 -7.98
N ALA A 45 -17.60 16.67 -7.93
CA ALA A 45 -17.30 18.06 -8.29
C ALA A 45 -16.15 18.64 -7.44
N ARG A 46 -16.19 18.43 -6.12
CA ARG A 46 -15.08 18.84 -5.23
C ARG A 46 -13.79 18.09 -5.53
N GLY A 47 -13.86 16.77 -5.75
CA GLY A 47 -12.68 15.96 -6.07
C GLY A 47 -11.97 16.44 -7.35
N LEU A 48 -12.73 16.86 -8.36
CA LEU A 48 -12.18 17.41 -9.60
C LEU A 48 -11.53 18.78 -9.43
N GLN A 49 -11.93 19.56 -8.43
CA GLN A 49 -11.30 20.85 -8.08
C GLN A 49 -10.08 20.67 -7.17
N GLU A 50 -10.12 19.69 -6.26
CA GLU A 50 -9.05 19.40 -5.30
C GLU A 50 -7.84 18.70 -5.92
N HIS A 51 -8.00 18.04 -7.08
CA HIS A 51 -6.96 17.24 -7.71
C HIS A 51 -6.52 17.80 -9.06
N ASP A 52 -5.21 17.96 -9.23
CA ASP A 52 -4.61 18.22 -10.54
C ASP A 52 -4.62 16.94 -11.39
N LEU A 53 -5.56 16.85 -12.32
CA LEU A 53 -5.70 15.72 -13.24
C LEU A 53 -4.59 15.66 -14.31
N GLN A 54 -3.83 16.73 -14.49
CA GLN A 54 -2.67 16.78 -15.38
C GLN A 54 -1.39 16.33 -14.68
N LYS A 55 -1.38 16.28 -13.34
CA LYS A 55 -0.23 15.83 -12.57
C LYS A 55 0.10 14.36 -12.87
N VAL A 56 1.29 14.15 -13.41
CA VAL A 56 1.88 12.82 -13.58
C VAL A 56 2.75 12.49 -12.37
N TYR A 57 2.35 11.47 -11.63
CA TYR A 57 3.16 10.87 -10.58
C TYR A 57 4.13 9.88 -11.22
N ARG A 58 5.42 10.02 -10.93
CA ARG A 58 6.47 9.14 -11.45
C ARG A 58 7.23 8.48 -10.31
N ALA A 59 7.42 7.18 -10.41
CA ALA A 59 8.34 6.43 -9.58
C ALA A 59 9.33 5.66 -10.47
N SER A 60 10.55 5.47 -10.00
CA SER A 60 11.56 4.68 -10.71
C SER A 60 12.42 3.85 -9.76
N ALA A 61 12.97 2.76 -10.26
CA ALA A 61 13.84 1.90 -9.48
C ALA A 61 14.96 1.31 -10.33
N ASP A 62 16.08 1.05 -9.65
CA ASP A 62 17.07 0.08 -10.08
C ASP A 62 16.86 -1.20 -9.25
N CYS A 63 16.18 -2.16 -9.84
CA CYS A 63 15.85 -3.42 -9.19
C CYS A 63 17.10 -4.28 -8.91
N THR A 64 18.19 -4.06 -9.66
CA THR A 64 19.43 -4.83 -9.55
C THR A 64 20.33 -4.28 -8.43
N ALA A 65 20.33 -2.96 -8.26
CA ALA A 65 21.08 -2.29 -7.19
C ALA A 65 20.27 -2.09 -5.90
N GLY A 66 18.99 -2.48 -5.88
CA GLY A 66 18.15 -2.30 -4.70
C GLY A 66 17.85 -0.84 -4.40
N ARG A 67 17.63 0.01 -5.41
CA ARG A 67 17.41 1.45 -5.26
C ARG A 67 16.06 1.87 -5.80
N ILE A 68 15.37 2.76 -5.11
CA ILE A 68 14.09 3.31 -5.54
C ILE A 68 14.03 4.82 -5.34
N THR A 69 13.43 5.51 -6.30
CA THR A 69 12.94 6.88 -6.20
C THR A 69 11.42 6.85 -6.34
N PRO A 70 10.67 6.87 -5.22
CA PRO A 70 9.21 6.89 -5.24
C PRO A 70 8.68 8.27 -5.64
N VAL A 71 7.35 8.42 -5.62
CA VAL A 71 6.65 9.67 -5.97
C VAL A 71 6.96 10.86 -5.04
N ASP A 72 7.62 10.63 -3.89
CA ASP A 72 8.12 11.69 -3.01
C ASP A 72 9.43 12.33 -3.51
N GLY A 73 10.02 11.77 -4.57
CA GLY A 73 11.25 12.25 -5.20
C GLY A 73 12.54 11.91 -4.45
N GLN A 74 12.47 11.27 -3.28
CA GLN A 74 13.65 10.90 -2.50
C GLN A 74 14.22 9.56 -2.95
N THR A 75 15.52 9.32 -2.75
CA THR A 75 16.14 8.04 -3.08
C THR A 75 16.36 7.18 -1.84
N TYR A 76 15.91 5.93 -1.92
CA TYR A 76 16.04 4.95 -0.86
C TYR A 76 16.81 3.72 -1.33
N ARG A 77 17.48 3.06 -0.39
CA ARG A 77 18.22 1.81 -0.60
C ARG A 77 17.58 0.66 0.15
N LEU A 78 17.47 -0.49 -0.51
CA LEU A 78 16.92 -1.70 0.05
C LEU A 78 17.82 -2.18 1.19
N ALA A 79 17.21 -2.47 2.33
CA ALA A 79 17.87 -2.87 3.56
C ALA A 79 17.36 -4.21 4.09
N GLY A 80 16.85 -5.08 3.21
CA GLY A 80 16.26 -6.37 3.53
C GLY A 80 14.73 -6.31 3.60
N THR A 81 14.13 -7.17 4.41
CA THR A 81 12.69 -7.25 4.63
C THR A 81 12.37 -7.05 6.10
N TRP A 82 11.16 -6.57 6.37
CA TRP A 82 10.61 -6.57 7.73
C TRP A 82 10.18 -7.97 8.13
N ASP A 83 10.34 -8.30 9.41
CA ASP A 83 9.74 -9.49 9.98
C ASP A 83 8.21 -9.44 9.94
N ASN A 84 7.57 -10.58 10.15
CA ASN A 84 6.11 -10.71 10.12
C ASN A 84 5.42 -10.22 11.41
N SER A 85 6.13 -9.49 12.29
CA SER A 85 5.61 -9.12 13.62
C SER A 85 4.58 -7.98 13.60
N ASP A 86 4.54 -7.16 12.54
CA ASP A 86 3.73 -5.94 12.50
C ASP A 86 3.40 -5.48 11.06
N ILE A 87 2.93 -4.24 10.89
CA ILE A 87 2.48 -3.61 9.65
C ILE A 87 3.56 -3.60 8.56
N GLY A 88 3.30 -4.23 7.42
CA GLY A 88 4.29 -4.35 6.35
C GLY A 88 5.27 -5.51 6.54
N GLY A 89 4.91 -6.51 7.34
CA GLY A 89 5.69 -7.73 7.49
C GLY A 89 5.89 -8.45 6.16
N GLY A 90 7.11 -8.96 5.97
CA GLY A 90 7.54 -9.57 4.70
C GLY A 90 7.79 -8.56 3.58
N ARG A 91 7.48 -7.27 3.76
CA ARG A 91 7.77 -6.23 2.76
C ARG A 91 9.20 -5.71 2.88
N SER A 92 9.66 -5.05 1.83
CA SER A 92 10.97 -4.43 1.79
C SER A 92 11.15 -3.38 2.90
N ARG A 93 12.36 -3.37 3.47
CA ARG A 93 12.85 -2.39 4.43
C ARG A 93 13.80 -1.43 3.71
N TRP A 94 13.79 -0.16 4.10
CA TRP A 94 14.46 0.91 3.36
C TRP A 94 15.37 1.75 4.24
N ARG A 95 16.49 2.21 3.65
CA ARG A 95 17.33 3.28 4.19
C ARG A 95 17.17 4.55 3.37
N ASP A 96 17.09 5.69 4.06
CA ASP A 96 17.14 7.01 3.45
C ASP A 96 18.56 7.40 3.00
N ALA A 97 18.71 8.61 2.47
CA ALA A 97 20.00 9.14 2.01
C ALA A 97 21.04 9.27 3.14
N GLN A 98 20.60 9.42 4.39
CA GLN A 98 21.45 9.48 5.58
C GLN A 98 21.76 8.08 6.14
N GLY A 99 21.27 7.02 5.49
CA GLY A 99 21.47 5.63 5.92
C GLY A 99 20.57 5.19 7.07
N ARG A 100 19.62 6.03 7.50
CA ARG A 100 18.67 5.72 8.58
C ARG A 100 17.56 4.83 8.05
N ILE A 101 17.09 3.90 8.89
CA ILE A 101 15.97 3.04 8.53
C ILE A 101 14.68 3.86 8.52
N VAL A 102 13.96 3.82 7.40
CA VAL A 102 12.61 4.38 7.30
C VAL A 102 11.66 3.41 8.00
N ALA A 103 10.88 3.90 8.96
CA ALA A 103 9.93 3.05 9.69
C ALA A 103 8.85 2.48 8.75
N ARG A 104 8.37 1.28 9.10
CA ARG A 104 7.54 0.40 8.25
C ARG A 104 6.12 0.89 7.96
N ASP A 105 5.68 1.97 8.59
CA ASP A 105 4.30 2.45 8.59
C ASP A 105 3.99 3.45 7.44
N ASN A 106 2.76 3.94 7.40
CA ASN A 106 2.30 4.92 6.40
C ASN A 106 2.75 6.35 6.70
N ALA A 107 2.78 6.76 7.98
CA ALA A 107 3.13 8.12 8.37
C ALA A 107 4.60 8.40 8.10
N SER A 108 5.46 7.41 8.31
CA SER A 108 6.87 7.46 7.97
C SER A 108 7.16 7.21 6.48
N GLY A 109 6.15 6.80 5.70
CA GLY A 109 6.25 6.56 4.26
C GLY A 109 6.82 5.19 3.85
N GLY A 110 7.39 4.41 4.77
CA GLY A 110 8.05 3.14 4.46
C GLY A 110 7.15 2.15 3.72
N LEU A 111 5.88 2.08 4.10
CA LEU A 111 4.94 1.18 3.43
C LEU A 111 4.63 1.59 1.99
N GLY A 112 4.56 2.90 1.74
CA GLY A 112 4.34 3.47 0.41
C GLY A 112 5.53 3.23 -0.52
N ILE A 113 6.76 3.26 0.02
CA ILE A 113 7.98 2.90 -0.72
C ILE A 113 7.90 1.43 -1.12
N SER A 114 7.58 0.52 -0.18
CA SER A 114 7.50 -0.91 -0.47
C SER A 114 6.42 -1.25 -1.50
N GLN A 115 5.26 -0.59 -1.47
CA GLN A 115 4.21 -0.79 -2.48
C GLN A 115 4.67 -0.38 -3.88
N GLN A 116 5.36 0.75 -4.01
CA GLN A 116 5.90 1.19 -5.30
C GLN A 116 7.03 0.26 -5.79
N TRP A 117 7.86 -0.24 -4.88
CA TRP A 117 8.86 -1.25 -5.19
C TRP A 117 8.26 -2.55 -5.71
N GLU A 118 7.18 -3.03 -5.10
CA GLU A 118 6.50 -4.26 -5.55
C GLU A 118 5.95 -4.14 -6.97
N VAL A 119 5.52 -2.93 -7.38
CA VAL A 119 5.12 -2.63 -8.77
C VAL A 119 6.33 -2.60 -9.70
N LEU A 120 7.40 -1.90 -9.31
CA LEU A 120 8.58 -1.69 -10.16
C LEU A 120 9.46 -2.93 -10.27
N CYS A 121 9.53 -3.74 -9.21
CA CYS A 121 10.47 -4.85 -9.05
C CYS A 121 9.76 -6.13 -8.56
N PRO A 122 8.81 -6.69 -9.35
CA PRO A 122 7.92 -7.78 -8.91
C PRO A 122 8.65 -9.09 -8.57
N GLN A 123 9.86 -9.32 -9.10
CA GLN A 123 10.66 -10.52 -8.82
C GLN A 123 11.49 -10.42 -7.54
N ALA A 124 11.65 -9.23 -6.95
CA ALA A 124 12.45 -9.03 -5.74
C ALA A 124 11.84 -9.78 -4.53
N GLY A 125 10.51 -9.93 -4.48
CA GLY A 125 9.82 -10.73 -3.47
C GLY A 125 10.10 -12.24 -3.55
N LYS A 126 10.61 -12.75 -4.68
CA LYS A 126 10.97 -14.17 -4.85
C LYS A 126 12.42 -14.47 -4.43
N ARG A 127 13.31 -13.46 -4.43
CA ARG A 127 14.73 -13.63 -4.07
C ARG A 127 15.01 -13.46 -2.56
N ALA A 128 14.08 -12.87 -1.80
CA ALA A 128 14.24 -12.68 -0.36
C ALA A 128 14.14 -13.96 0.48
N GLY A 129 13.83 -15.12 -0.12
CA GLY A 129 13.82 -16.43 0.56
C GLY A 129 15.19 -17.10 0.71
N GLN A 130 16.26 -16.50 0.18
CA GLN A 130 17.62 -17.06 0.22
C GLN A 130 18.63 -16.03 0.75
N ALA A 131 18.45 -15.59 2.00
CA ALA A 131 19.53 -14.94 2.73
C ALA A 131 19.55 -15.51 4.15
N LYS A 132 20.53 -16.39 4.39
CA LYS A 132 20.81 -17.03 5.68
C LYS A 132 21.25 -15.96 6.67
N ALA A 133 20.47 -15.75 7.73
CA ALA A 133 20.82 -14.84 8.82
C ALA A 133 21.91 -15.44 9.73
N PRO A 134 22.86 -14.66 10.26
CA PRO A 134 23.51 -14.97 11.52
C PRO A 134 22.72 -14.37 12.69
N ALA A 135 22.57 -15.18 13.74
CA ALA A 135 21.90 -14.83 14.99
C ALA A 135 22.83 -14.06 15.93
N ALA A 136 22.29 -13.09 16.68
CA ALA A 136 22.69 -12.81 18.06
C ALA A 136 21.65 -11.94 18.78
N ALA A 137 21.46 -12.25 20.05
CA ALA A 137 20.43 -11.80 20.99
C ALA A 137 20.66 -10.38 21.57
N GLY A 138 19.60 -9.84 22.18
CA GLY A 138 19.68 -8.68 23.08
C GLY A 138 18.32 -8.29 23.65
N ALA A 139 18.09 -8.60 24.92
CA ALA A 139 16.90 -8.29 25.70
C ALA A 139 16.80 -6.80 26.07
N GLY A 140 15.58 -6.27 26.29
CA GLY A 140 15.40 -4.93 26.85
C GLY A 140 13.97 -4.37 26.88
N THR A 141 13.29 -4.60 28.01
CA THR A 141 12.28 -3.76 28.71
C THR A 141 10.99 -3.29 28.02
N VAL A 142 9.87 -3.77 28.58
CA VAL A 142 8.49 -3.33 28.36
C VAL A 142 8.24 -1.98 29.04
N ARG A 143 7.68 -1.00 28.31
CA ARG A 143 7.07 0.21 28.90
C ARG A 143 5.60 0.23 28.53
N ALA A 144 4.75 0.38 29.56
CA ALA A 144 3.29 0.34 29.46
C ALA A 144 2.76 1.43 28.52
N GLY A 145 1.94 1.02 27.55
CA GLY A 145 1.25 1.89 26.60
C GLY A 145 -0.09 2.43 27.15
N PRO A 146 -0.68 3.43 26.47
CA PRO A 146 -1.97 4.04 26.84
C PRO A 146 -3.13 3.02 26.72
N PRO A 147 -4.32 3.32 27.31
CA PRO A 147 -5.42 2.36 27.39
C PRO A 147 -5.92 1.90 26.02
N PRO A 148 -6.41 0.64 25.90
CA PRO A 148 -6.73 0.03 24.61
C PRO A 148 -7.90 0.74 23.93
N ALA A 149 -7.68 1.17 22.69
CA ALA A 149 -8.76 1.48 21.76
C ALA A 149 -9.59 0.21 21.55
N VAL A 150 -10.92 0.35 21.54
CA VAL A 150 -11.87 -0.75 21.28
C VAL A 150 -11.45 -1.47 20.00
N ALA A 151 -11.02 -2.72 20.15
CA ALA A 151 -10.56 -3.54 19.04
C ALA A 151 -11.76 -3.89 18.15
N LEU A 152 -11.83 -3.27 16.98
CA LEU A 152 -12.80 -3.64 15.96
C LEU A 152 -12.52 -5.07 15.49
N LYS A 153 -13.57 -5.89 15.36
CA LYS A 153 -13.46 -7.28 14.93
C LYS A 153 -13.36 -7.35 13.40
N ALA A 154 -12.34 -8.04 12.90
CA ALA A 154 -12.17 -8.25 11.47
C ALA A 154 -13.15 -9.32 10.96
N ASP A 155 -13.85 -9.01 9.87
CA ASP A 155 -14.79 -9.91 9.17
C ASP A 155 -14.08 -10.88 8.22
N TYR A 156 -12.88 -10.51 7.76
CA TYR A 156 -12.06 -11.32 6.85
C TYR A 156 -10.63 -11.45 7.37
N ALA A 157 -10.06 -12.65 7.23
CA ALA A 157 -8.72 -12.96 7.70
C ALA A 157 -7.64 -12.59 6.68
N VAL A 158 -6.44 -12.26 7.15
CA VAL A 158 -5.26 -12.13 6.28
C VAL A 158 -4.98 -13.47 5.60
N GLY A 159 -4.75 -13.44 4.30
CA GLY A 159 -4.59 -14.62 3.44
C GLY A 159 -5.89 -15.17 2.87
N GLN A 160 -7.06 -14.76 3.39
CA GLN A 160 -8.35 -15.19 2.87
C GLN A 160 -8.57 -14.65 1.46
N VAL A 161 -9.10 -15.52 0.59
CA VAL A 161 -9.52 -15.11 -0.75
C VAL A 161 -11.00 -14.72 -0.69
N VAL A 162 -11.33 -13.56 -1.24
CA VAL A 162 -12.63 -12.88 -1.17
C VAL A 162 -12.98 -12.33 -2.55
N LEU A 163 -14.22 -11.89 -2.76
CA LEU A 163 -14.57 -11.02 -3.87
C LEU A 163 -14.48 -9.57 -3.40
N ALA A 164 -13.65 -8.76 -4.05
CA ALA A 164 -13.53 -7.32 -3.80
C ALA A 164 -14.23 -6.51 -4.89
N ARG A 165 -14.99 -5.50 -4.50
CA ARG A 165 -15.67 -4.59 -5.43
C ARG A 165 -14.67 -3.61 -6.05
N TYR A 166 -14.62 -3.57 -7.38
CA TYR A 166 -13.79 -2.66 -8.17
C TYR A 166 -14.64 -2.02 -9.26
N GLY A 167 -14.88 -0.72 -9.14
CA GLY A 167 -15.90 -0.04 -9.96
C GLY A 167 -17.29 -0.67 -9.76
N SER A 168 -17.92 -1.09 -10.85
CA SER A 168 -19.21 -1.82 -10.84
C SER A 168 -19.07 -3.34 -10.69
N GLN A 169 -17.85 -3.89 -10.74
CA GLN A 169 -17.60 -5.33 -10.81
C GLN A 169 -17.12 -5.91 -9.47
N TRP A 170 -17.33 -7.22 -9.29
CA TRP A 170 -16.74 -8.01 -8.20
C TRP A 170 -15.61 -8.86 -8.78
N ILE A 171 -14.41 -8.68 -8.25
CA ILE A 171 -13.21 -9.36 -8.74
C ILE A 171 -12.61 -10.16 -7.59
N ARG A 172 -12.15 -11.38 -7.88
CA ARG A 172 -11.44 -12.20 -6.90
C ARG A 172 -10.20 -11.48 -6.39
N ALA A 173 -9.99 -11.53 -5.09
CA ALA A 173 -8.90 -10.84 -4.43
C ALA A 173 -8.43 -11.60 -3.19
N LYS A 174 -7.15 -11.46 -2.83
CA LYS A 174 -6.57 -11.98 -1.59
C LYS A 174 -6.39 -10.85 -0.58
N VAL A 175 -6.88 -11.05 0.64
CA VAL A 175 -6.64 -10.16 1.77
C VAL A 175 -5.17 -10.26 2.18
N ASN A 176 -4.47 -9.13 2.16
CA ASN A 176 -3.07 -9.03 2.54
C ASN A 176 -2.88 -8.47 3.95
N ALA A 177 -3.79 -7.59 4.39
CA ALA A 177 -3.76 -6.98 5.71
C ALA A 177 -5.13 -6.42 6.09
N VAL A 178 -5.38 -6.27 7.39
CA VAL A 178 -6.53 -5.54 7.95
C VAL A 178 -6.00 -4.30 8.67
N ARG A 179 -6.67 -3.16 8.50
CA ARG A 179 -6.28 -1.87 9.06
C ARG A 179 -7.46 -1.20 9.70
N GLN A 180 -7.23 -0.49 10.80
CA GLN A 180 -8.19 0.50 11.29
C GLN A 180 -7.96 1.82 10.56
N VAL A 181 -9.01 2.36 9.95
CA VAL A 181 -9.02 3.64 9.25
C VAL A 181 -10.08 4.55 9.87
N LYS A 182 -9.96 5.86 9.63
CA LYS A 182 -11.01 6.81 10.00
C LYS A 182 -12.13 6.75 8.96
N GLY A 183 -13.17 5.99 9.25
CA GLY A 183 -14.37 5.88 8.43
C GLY A 183 -15.34 7.05 8.67
N ARG A 184 -16.43 7.06 7.90
CA ARG A 184 -17.47 8.10 7.96
C ARG A 184 -18.13 8.21 9.34
N ASN A 185 -18.34 7.07 10.00
CA ASN A 185 -19.07 6.98 11.29
C ASN A 185 -18.12 6.75 12.48
N GLY A 186 -16.83 7.03 12.31
CA GLY A 186 -15.80 6.71 13.29
C GLY A 186 -14.80 5.69 12.76
N PRO A 187 -13.94 5.14 13.63
CA PRO A 187 -12.96 4.13 13.22
C PRO A 187 -13.65 2.93 12.57
N GLU A 188 -13.21 2.52 11.38
CA GLU A 188 -13.70 1.33 10.67
C GLU A 188 -12.52 0.46 10.21
N LEU A 189 -12.76 -0.82 9.96
CA LEU A 189 -11.73 -1.70 9.39
C LEU A 189 -11.74 -1.64 7.86
N ALA A 190 -10.56 -1.52 7.28
CA ALA A 190 -10.31 -1.62 5.85
C ALA A 190 -9.25 -2.69 5.55
N TYR A 191 -9.42 -3.34 4.41
CA TYR A 191 -8.69 -4.52 4.00
C TYR A 191 -7.81 -4.17 2.81
N ASP A 192 -6.51 -4.36 2.95
CA ASP A 192 -5.56 -4.29 1.84
C ASP A 192 -5.73 -5.58 1.03
N VAL A 193 -6.19 -5.47 -0.21
CA VAL A 193 -6.46 -6.63 -1.08
C VAL A 193 -5.64 -6.57 -2.36
N SER A 194 -5.18 -7.73 -2.81
CA SER A 194 -4.61 -7.93 -4.15
C SER A 194 -5.66 -8.55 -5.05
N LEU A 195 -6.07 -7.85 -6.09
CA LEU A 195 -7.07 -8.30 -7.06
C LEU A 195 -6.39 -9.12 -8.17
N ASP A 196 -7.09 -10.12 -8.70
CA ASP A 196 -6.59 -10.99 -9.78
C ASP A 196 -6.28 -10.24 -11.08
N ASN A 197 -6.88 -9.06 -11.29
CA ASN A 197 -6.54 -8.16 -12.40
C ASN A 197 -5.21 -7.40 -12.20
N GLY A 198 -4.40 -7.79 -11.21
CA GLY A 198 -3.11 -7.19 -10.86
C GLY A 198 -3.21 -5.85 -10.12
N LYS A 199 -4.43 -5.34 -9.86
CA LYS A 199 -4.64 -4.11 -9.08
C LYS A 199 -4.64 -4.42 -7.59
N ARG A 200 -4.40 -3.40 -6.76
CA ARG A 200 -4.44 -3.50 -5.30
C ARG A 200 -5.15 -2.29 -4.72
N GLY A 201 -5.80 -2.46 -3.58
CA GLY A 201 -6.56 -1.38 -2.96
C GLY A 201 -6.84 -1.63 -1.49
N LEU A 202 -7.04 -0.54 -0.76
CA LEU A 202 -7.57 -0.57 0.59
C LEU A 202 -9.08 -0.37 0.50
N VAL A 203 -9.86 -1.38 0.90
CA VAL A 203 -11.33 -1.35 0.77
C VAL A 203 -12.01 -1.67 2.10
N PRO A 204 -13.14 -1.04 2.44
CA PRO A 204 -13.90 -1.36 3.66
C PRO A 204 -14.57 -2.72 3.57
N ALA A 205 -14.96 -3.31 4.71
CA ALA A 205 -15.63 -4.63 4.78
C ALA A 205 -16.81 -4.77 3.81
N ARG A 206 -17.63 -3.72 3.68
CA ARG A 206 -18.82 -3.65 2.79
C ARG A 206 -18.53 -3.86 1.30
N MET A 207 -17.27 -3.73 0.90
CA MET A 207 -16.79 -3.94 -0.46
C MET A 207 -16.12 -5.29 -0.66
N LEU A 208 -16.16 -6.15 0.37
CA LEU A 208 -15.74 -7.53 0.30
C LEU A 208 -16.96 -8.44 0.41
N ARG A 209 -16.86 -9.62 -0.20
CA ARG A 209 -17.77 -10.75 0.00
C ARG A 209 -16.95 -12.00 0.23
N ALA A 210 -17.46 -12.88 1.09
CA ALA A 210 -16.95 -14.24 1.13
C ALA A 210 -17.15 -14.87 -0.26
N MET A 211 -16.19 -15.70 -0.67
CA MET A 211 -16.39 -16.58 -1.81
C MET A 211 -17.25 -17.78 -1.41
#